data_AF-A0A6G8CHG9-F1
#
_entry.id   AF-A0A6G8CHG9-F1
#
_cell.length_a   1.000
_cell.length_b   1.000
_cell.length_c   1.000
_cell.angle_alpha   90.00
_cell.angle_beta   90.00
_cell.angle_gamma   90.00
#
_symmetry.space_group_name_H-M   'P 1'
#
loop_
_entity.id
_entity.type
_entity.pdbx_description
1 polymer ?
#
loop_
_entity_poly.entity_id
_entity_poly.type
_entity_poly.pdbx_seq_one_letter_code
_entity_poly.pdbx_strand_id
1 'polypeptide(L)'
;MLKVAQEGQEVRVQPAVLESNGENVLFEVTARVPAKHLRKGKAYNLDLSYSYDNGLQQDTLGRITFISGEYVYDEQDKNKLVITKQFAFPYTPRKNPGTLIARPDARRLKPGGKMVKGNELPLARGIVTTARLVVRQDSTLHVLPETASNDRSGTRVLPFFFDAGKSAIRNYLGTNVVALEDFIDSNQRTERVMIVAGHSPDSLDAHDPRLADKRVQALAKYYKQRVDGFSYLNSVRSIVFETQAYRQRWDLFLSKVQESALKPEQIDSVVQIVNDTRGSFAQKEKRLHTLSFYDYLEDYVYPVLRFGTVAVQYTAPPRYDSEVYLLSKKIVEKAAEADALTPEELRYSATLTPLLAEKQRIYETAVATTGRWEAYYNLAAVLLQRSEKEITDKSRRAYQRRAATYFTLAAHRNPTAELFFRVATAYHRAGDKLEALQSYDYAIKLGGPRPILEKVFADKAALEIEIGQLDDALRSLSFSGKSYQNTMNLALIYLIKQNYDGATTLYQEALSIKPDDAMAYYCLAVVAARARNESVLGERLRQAVALDRAYAQRAVEDLEFSSYANSKTFLEALR
;
A
#
# COMPACT_ATOMS: atom_id res chain seq x y z
N MET A 1 21.25 7.85 57.84
CA MET A 1 20.74 8.58 56.66
C MET A 1 19.66 7.76 56.01
N LEU A 2 19.92 6.54 55.55
CA LEU A 2 18.88 5.69 54.95
C LEU A 2 17.68 5.43 55.88
N LYS A 3 17.86 4.77 57.04
CA LYS A 3 16.75 4.53 58.00
C LYS A 3 15.94 5.78 58.32
N VAL A 4 16.64 6.90 58.53
CA VAL A 4 16.04 8.18 58.91
C VAL A 4 15.39 8.91 57.74
N ALA A 5 15.87 8.73 56.50
CA ALA A 5 15.23 9.27 55.31
C ALA A 5 14.00 8.46 54.90
N GLN A 6 13.97 7.17 55.22
CA GLN A 6 12.78 6.33 55.09
C GLN A 6 11.72 6.69 56.16
N GLU A 7 12.14 7.07 57.36
CA GLU A 7 11.26 7.62 58.41
C GLU A 7 10.66 8.97 57.97
N GLY A 8 9.39 8.96 57.57
CA GLY A 8 8.68 10.16 57.09
C GLY A 8 8.81 10.42 55.59
N GLN A 9 9.33 9.46 54.82
CA GLN A 9 9.23 9.49 53.37
C GLN A 9 7.80 9.19 52.91
N GLU A 10 7.34 9.94 51.90
CA GLU A 10 6.11 9.66 51.17
C GLU A 10 6.43 9.56 49.68
N VAL A 11 5.97 8.49 49.03
CA VAL A 11 6.07 8.34 47.58
C VAL A 11 4.68 8.08 47.04
N ARG A 12 4.23 8.94 46.13
CA ARG A 12 2.93 8.82 45.48
C ARG A 12 3.13 8.66 43.98
N VAL A 13 2.30 7.82 43.37
CA VAL A 13 2.24 7.62 41.93
C VAL A 13 0.90 8.11 41.40
N GLN A 14 0.92 8.77 40.25
CA GLN A 14 -0.27 9.22 39.54
C GLN A 14 -0.19 8.75 38.08
N PRO A 15 -1.19 8.00 37.55
CA PRO A 15 -2.37 7.50 38.27
C PRO A 15 -2.00 6.45 39.33
N ALA A 16 -2.84 6.33 40.37
CA ALA A 16 -2.60 5.40 41.49
C ALA A 16 -2.65 3.92 41.05
N VAL A 17 -3.49 3.62 40.05
CA VAL A 17 -3.46 2.39 39.29
C VAL A 17 -2.88 2.74 37.93
N LEU A 18 -1.79 2.08 37.53
CA LEU A 18 -1.16 2.34 36.24
C LEU A 18 -2.11 1.96 35.11
N GLU A 19 -2.10 2.72 34.03
CA GLU A 19 -2.93 2.48 32.85
C GLU A 19 -2.07 2.56 31.59
N SER A 20 -2.37 1.73 30.60
CA SER A 20 -1.78 1.86 29.27
C SER A 20 -2.30 3.11 28.60
N ASN A 21 -1.40 3.97 28.13
CA ASN A 21 -1.67 5.00 27.14
C ASN A 21 -1.09 4.54 25.79
N GLY A 22 -1.93 3.92 24.96
CA GLY A 22 -1.49 3.22 23.76
C GLY A 22 -0.49 2.11 24.09
N GLU A 23 0.72 2.21 23.54
CA GLU A 23 1.82 1.28 23.79
C GLU A 23 2.72 1.62 24.97
N ASN A 24 2.46 2.72 25.67
CA ASN A 24 3.26 3.13 26.82
C ASN A 24 2.44 3.09 28.10
N VAL A 25 3.12 3.00 29.22
CA VAL A 25 2.56 3.28 30.54
C VAL A 25 3.18 4.59 31.00
N LEU A 26 2.38 5.64 31.06
CA LEU A 26 2.81 6.97 31.49
C LEU A 26 2.38 7.19 32.93
N PHE A 27 3.28 7.65 33.78
CA PHE A 27 2.96 7.95 35.16
C PHE A 27 3.92 9.00 35.72
N GLU A 28 3.45 9.70 36.75
CA GLU A 28 4.22 10.65 37.51
C GLU A 28 4.50 10.09 38.90
N VAL A 29 5.72 10.31 39.38
CA VAL A 29 6.10 9.97 40.75
C VAL A 29 6.45 11.24 41.49
N THR A 30 5.74 11.47 42.61
CA THR A 30 6.03 12.52 43.57
C THR A 30 6.66 11.89 44.80
N ALA A 31 7.91 12.23 45.07
CA ALA A 31 8.62 11.81 46.28
C ALA A 31 8.75 12.99 47.24
N ARG A 32 8.41 12.78 48.51
CA ARG A 32 8.65 13.70 49.62
C ARG A 32 9.58 13.07 50.62
N VAL A 33 10.63 13.78 51.02
CA VAL A 33 11.61 13.32 52.01
C VAL A 33 11.91 14.43 53.02
N PRO A 34 12.18 14.15 54.31
CA PRO A 34 12.42 15.22 55.26
C PRO A 34 13.75 15.95 55.04
N ALA A 35 13.71 17.28 55.02
CA ALA A 35 14.83 18.19 54.73
C ALA A 35 16.01 18.02 55.68
N LYS A 36 15.72 17.80 56.97
CA LYS A 36 16.72 17.51 58.02
C LYS A 36 17.64 16.31 57.71
N HIS A 37 17.31 15.50 56.70
CA HIS A 37 18.04 14.28 56.36
C HIS A 37 18.96 14.42 55.15
N LEU A 38 18.81 15.50 54.37
CA LEU A 38 19.73 15.81 53.27
C LEU A 38 20.92 16.63 53.78
N ARG A 39 22.10 16.00 53.85
CA ARG A 39 23.34 16.66 54.29
C ARG A 39 24.26 16.90 53.10
N LYS A 40 25.02 17.99 53.14
CA LYS A 40 26.05 18.32 52.13
C LYS A 40 26.99 17.11 51.90
N GLY A 41 27.26 16.79 50.64
CA GLY A 41 28.10 15.65 50.24
C GLY A 41 27.45 14.26 50.30
N LYS A 42 26.12 14.19 50.46
CA LYS A 42 25.35 12.93 50.40
C LYS A 42 24.16 13.06 49.44
N ALA A 43 23.74 11.94 48.88
CA ALA A 43 22.55 11.83 48.06
C ALA A 43 21.59 10.80 48.64
N TYR A 44 20.30 11.07 48.51
CA TYR A 44 19.24 10.09 48.71
C TYR A 44 18.58 9.84 47.36
N ASN A 45 18.54 8.58 46.92
CA ASN A 45 17.92 8.25 45.64
C ASN A 45 16.76 7.29 45.83
N LEU A 46 15.83 7.34 44.88
CA LEU A 46 14.77 6.37 44.68
C LEU A 46 14.92 5.80 43.29
N ASP A 47 15.43 4.58 43.22
CA ASP A 47 15.52 3.84 41.98
C ASP A 47 14.18 3.18 41.70
N LEU A 48 13.59 3.50 40.55
CA LEU A 48 12.30 2.97 40.10
C LEU A 48 12.52 1.80 39.16
N SER A 49 11.75 0.75 39.39
CA SER A 49 11.76 -0.45 38.56
C SER A 49 10.38 -1.06 38.44
N TYR A 50 10.14 -1.76 37.34
CA TYR A 50 8.91 -2.52 37.14
C TYR A 50 9.23 -4.01 37.17
N SER A 51 8.71 -4.73 38.16
CA SER A 51 8.86 -6.18 38.29
C SER A 51 7.64 -6.89 37.73
N TYR A 52 7.85 -7.92 36.92
CA TYR A 52 6.79 -8.66 36.23
C TYR A 52 7.20 -10.12 36.04
N ASP A 53 6.31 -10.92 35.43
CA ASP A 53 6.53 -12.36 35.20
C ASP A 53 6.83 -13.09 36.53
N ASN A 54 5.95 -12.87 37.52
CA ASN A 54 6.09 -13.39 38.88
C ASN A 54 7.41 -13.02 39.59
N GLY A 55 8.00 -11.87 39.23
CA GLY A 55 9.23 -11.36 39.82
C GLY A 55 10.52 -11.84 39.15
N LEU A 56 10.41 -12.61 38.06
CA LEU A 56 11.56 -13.13 37.33
C LEU A 56 12.24 -12.09 36.43
N GLN A 57 11.51 -11.02 36.07
CA GLN A 57 11.99 -9.95 35.22
C GLN A 57 11.83 -8.59 35.90
N GLN A 58 12.75 -7.67 35.61
CA GLN A 58 12.75 -6.33 36.19
C GLN A 58 13.30 -5.31 35.19
N ASP A 59 12.46 -4.34 34.83
CA ASP A 59 12.88 -3.21 34.00
C ASP A 59 13.32 -2.05 34.90
N THR A 60 14.47 -1.44 34.60
CA THR A 60 14.90 -0.21 35.29
C THR A 60 14.27 1.00 34.61
N LEU A 61 13.48 1.78 35.34
CA LEU A 61 12.71 2.91 34.79
C LEU A 61 13.41 4.25 34.95
N GLY A 62 14.37 4.32 35.87
CA GLY A 62 15.14 5.52 36.17
C GLY A 62 15.19 5.80 37.66
N ARG A 63 15.58 7.02 38.02
CA ARG A 63 15.74 7.42 39.41
C ARG A 63 15.32 8.84 39.70
N ILE A 64 14.89 9.06 40.94
CA ILE A 64 14.75 10.37 41.57
C ILE A 64 15.92 10.53 42.53
N THR A 65 16.66 11.64 42.43
CA THR A 65 17.86 11.89 43.25
C THR A 65 17.68 13.19 44.00
N PHE A 66 17.66 13.11 45.33
CA PHE A 66 17.75 14.27 46.20
C PHE A 66 19.21 14.55 46.51
N ILE A 67 19.73 15.63 45.95
CA ILE A 67 21.01 16.24 46.30
C ILE A 67 20.84 17.74 46.52
N SER A 68 21.75 18.34 47.28
CA SER A 68 21.73 19.77 47.60
C SER A 68 21.56 20.61 46.33
N GLY A 69 20.44 21.35 46.23
CA GLY A 69 20.15 22.24 45.11
C GLY A 69 19.25 21.65 44.01
N GLU A 70 18.93 20.35 44.06
CA GLU A 70 18.10 19.66 43.05
C GLU A 70 16.77 19.16 43.64
N TYR A 71 16.02 20.04 44.30
CA TYR A 71 14.69 19.78 44.86
C TYR A 71 13.96 21.09 45.16
N VAL A 72 12.65 21.02 45.39
CA VAL A 72 11.84 22.12 45.95
C VAL A 72 11.41 21.79 47.39
N TYR A 73 11.01 22.80 48.17
CA TYR A 73 10.37 22.56 49.46
C TYR A 73 8.88 22.30 49.26
N ASP A 74 8.29 21.46 50.12
CA ASP A 74 6.84 21.26 50.10
C ASP A 74 6.13 22.57 50.51
N GLU A 75 5.07 22.92 49.78
CA GLU A 75 4.32 24.16 49.99
C GLU A 75 3.61 24.19 51.34
N GLN A 76 3.20 23.03 51.86
CA GLN A 76 2.46 22.89 53.11
C GLN A 76 3.37 22.56 54.30
N ASP A 77 4.48 21.85 54.06
CA ASP A 77 5.46 21.52 55.08
C ASP A 77 6.90 21.83 54.62
N LYS A 78 7.41 23.01 54.99
CA LYS A 78 8.79 23.42 54.66
C LYS A 78 9.88 22.50 55.23
N ASN A 79 9.54 21.53 56.10
CA ASN A 79 10.47 20.51 56.54
C ASN A 79 10.57 19.32 55.60
N LYS A 80 9.83 19.29 54.48
CA LYS A 80 9.88 18.28 53.44
C LYS A 80 10.44 18.85 52.14
N LEU A 81 11.24 18.03 51.47
CA LEU A 81 11.76 18.25 50.13
C LEU A 81 10.92 17.43 49.16
N VAL A 82 10.58 18.00 48.01
CA VAL A 82 9.74 17.38 47.00
C VAL A 82 10.47 17.33 45.67
N ILE A 83 10.36 16.18 45.01
CA ILE A 83 10.67 16.05 43.58
C ILE A 83 9.48 15.34 42.94
N THR A 84 8.99 15.95 41.86
CA THR A 84 7.98 15.36 40.97
C THR A 84 8.63 15.10 39.62
N LYS A 85 8.50 13.88 39.11
CA LYS A 85 9.10 13.50 37.83
C LYS A 85 8.21 12.53 37.06
N GLN A 86 8.11 12.75 35.75
CA GLN A 86 7.39 11.88 34.84
C GLN A 86 8.29 10.72 34.38
N PHE A 87 7.66 9.56 34.24
CA PHE A 87 8.28 8.33 33.78
C PHE A 87 7.37 7.66 32.75
N ALA A 88 7.99 6.89 31.88
CA ALA A 88 7.31 6.09 30.88
C ALA A 88 8.05 4.77 30.68
N PHE A 89 7.31 3.71 30.36
CA PHE A 89 7.89 2.49 29.82
C PHE A 89 6.95 1.85 28.79
N PRO A 90 7.49 1.10 27.82
CA PRO A 90 6.68 0.42 26.84
C PRO A 90 5.90 -0.73 27.50
N TYR A 91 4.61 -0.81 27.23
CA TYR A 91 3.76 -1.92 27.62
C TYR A 91 4.05 -3.15 26.77
N THR A 92 4.04 -4.33 27.41
CA THR A 92 3.91 -5.61 26.71
C THR A 92 2.95 -6.50 27.52
N PRO A 93 2.25 -7.46 26.90
CA PRO A 93 1.31 -8.31 27.62
C PRO A 93 1.89 -9.00 28.86
N ARG A 94 3.17 -9.42 28.78
CA ARG A 94 3.89 -10.06 29.91
C ARG A 94 4.09 -9.16 31.13
N LYS A 95 3.93 -7.84 30.98
CA LYS A 95 4.04 -6.88 32.09
C LYS A 95 2.77 -6.83 32.95
N ASN A 96 1.69 -7.51 32.56
CA ASN A 96 0.48 -7.59 33.38
C ASN A 96 0.21 -9.05 33.79
N PRO A 97 0.11 -9.38 35.09
CA PRO A 97 0.32 -8.51 36.24
C PRO A 97 1.81 -8.21 36.50
N GLY A 98 2.08 -7.01 37.01
CA GLY A 98 3.40 -6.58 37.46
C GLY A 98 3.30 -5.64 38.65
N THR A 99 4.41 -5.10 39.13
CA THR A 99 4.44 -4.15 40.26
C THR A 99 5.52 -3.10 40.02
N LEU A 100 5.13 -1.83 40.14
CA LEU A 100 6.05 -0.70 40.20
C LEU A 100 6.65 -0.64 41.60
N ILE A 101 7.97 -0.66 41.68
CA ILE A 101 8.74 -0.71 42.92
C ILE A 101 9.70 0.47 42.96
N ALA A 102 9.73 1.18 44.09
CA ALA A 102 10.81 2.08 44.45
C ALA A 102 11.77 1.41 45.42
N ARG A 103 13.07 1.50 45.15
CA ARG A 103 14.12 1.09 46.09
C ARG A 103 14.93 2.32 46.50
N PRO A 104 14.86 2.74 47.78
CA PRO A 104 15.65 3.85 48.26
C PRO A 104 17.10 3.44 48.48
N ASP A 105 18.03 4.36 48.22
CA ASP A 105 19.41 4.23 48.66
C ASP A 105 19.98 5.57 49.15
N ALA A 106 20.97 5.48 50.05
CA ALA A 106 21.73 6.64 50.50
C ALA A 106 23.22 6.43 50.19
N ARG A 107 23.82 7.39 49.47
CA ARG A 107 25.24 7.33 49.08
C ARG A 107 26.01 8.59 49.48
N ARG A 108 27.31 8.42 49.75
CA ARG A 108 28.25 9.55 49.91
C ARG A 108 28.78 9.96 48.54
N LEU A 109 28.80 11.25 48.23
CA LEU A 109 29.18 11.77 46.90
C LEU A 109 30.70 11.83 46.65
N LYS A 110 31.52 11.33 47.57
CA LYS A 110 32.98 11.29 47.42
C LYS A 110 33.43 10.02 46.66
N PRO A 111 34.61 10.02 46.00
CA PRO A 111 35.20 8.82 45.41
C PRO A 111 35.27 7.67 46.44
N GLY A 112 34.85 6.46 46.05
CA GLY A 112 34.75 5.31 46.97
C GLY A 112 33.67 5.44 48.05
N GLY A 113 32.69 6.33 47.87
CA GLY A 113 31.62 6.57 48.82
C GLY A 113 30.74 5.33 49.05
N LYS A 114 30.60 4.92 50.32
CA LYS A 114 29.68 3.83 50.70
C LYS A 114 28.23 4.16 50.32
N MET A 115 27.55 3.18 49.75
CA MET A 115 26.12 3.18 49.42
C MET A 115 25.39 2.19 50.32
N VAL A 116 24.23 2.57 50.83
CA VAL A 116 23.37 1.71 51.63
C VAL A 116 22.00 1.68 50.98
N LYS A 117 21.51 0.48 50.62
CA LYS A 117 20.18 0.26 50.04
C LYS A 117 19.16 -0.01 51.14
N GLY A 118 17.96 0.49 50.97
CA GLY A 118 16.81 0.24 51.84
C GLY A 118 15.85 -0.80 51.27
N ASN A 119 14.78 -1.03 52.03
CA ASN A 119 13.72 -1.95 51.67
C ASN A 119 12.92 -1.44 50.46
N GLU A 120 12.43 -2.37 49.66
CA GLU A 120 11.56 -2.08 48.53
C GLU A 120 10.20 -1.55 48.97
N LEU A 121 9.70 -0.59 48.20
CA LEU A 121 8.41 0.05 48.40
C LEU A 121 7.56 -0.23 47.16
N PRO A 122 6.56 -1.14 47.23
CA PRO A 122 5.61 -1.32 46.14
C PRO A 122 4.75 -0.07 46.03
N LEU A 123 4.71 0.52 44.84
CA LEU A 123 4.02 1.78 44.58
C LEU A 123 2.68 1.60 43.86
N ALA A 124 2.63 0.69 42.88
CA ALA A 124 1.43 0.39 42.11
C ALA A 124 1.46 -1.05 41.60
N ARG A 125 0.31 -1.72 41.53
CA ARG A 125 0.19 -3.12 41.10
C ARG A 125 -0.61 -3.23 39.80
N GLY A 126 -0.05 -3.96 38.84
CA GLY A 126 -0.57 -4.25 37.51
C GLY A 126 -0.77 -3.01 36.65
N ILE A 127 -1.38 -3.21 35.48
CA ILE A 127 -1.62 -2.17 34.48
C ILE A 127 -3.03 -2.38 33.90
N VAL A 128 -3.87 -1.35 33.99
CA VAL A 128 -5.18 -1.31 33.32
C VAL A 128 -4.96 -1.21 31.81
N THR A 129 -5.64 -2.07 31.05
CA THR A 129 -5.44 -2.20 29.59
C THR A 129 -6.60 -1.70 28.74
N THR A 130 -7.49 -0.88 29.31
CA THR A 130 -8.71 -0.39 28.64
C THR A 130 -8.41 0.32 27.33
N ALA A 131 -7.35 1.14 27.26
CA ALA A 131 -6.93 1.80 26.02
C ALA A 131 -6.51 0.84 24.89
N ARG A 132 -6.36 -0.46 25.17
CA ARG A 132 -6.04 -1.51 24.19
C ARG A 132 -7.29 -2.19 23.61
N LEU A 133 -8.50 -1.77 23.99
CA LEU A 133 -9.77 -2.25 23.44
C LEU A 133 -10.10 -1.64 22.07
N VAL A 134 -9.09 -1.11 21.35
CA VAL A 134 -9.25 -0.54 20.02
C VAL A 134 -9.81 -1.60 19.07
N VAL A 135 -10.85 -1.22 18.33
CA VAL A 135 -11.44 -2.06 17.30
C VAL A 135 -10.84 -1.66 15.96
N ARG A 136 -10.50 -2.68 15.17
CA ARG A 136 -10.11 -2.52 13.78
C ARG A 136 -10.84 -3.58 12.97
N GLN A 137 -11.65 -3.14 12.02
CA GLN A 137 -12.39 -4.01 11.14
C GLN A 137 -11.52 -4.33 9.93
N ASP A 138 -10.99 -5.55 9.91
CA ASP A 138 -10.20 -5.99 8.78
C ASP A 138 -11.07 -6.02 7.52
N SER A 139 -10.71 -5.20 6.54
CA SER A 139 -11.28 -5.32 5.20
C SER A 139 -10.68 -6.54 4.52
N THR A 140 -11.54 -7.41 3.99
CA THR A 140 -11.08 -8.56 3.21
C THR A 140 -10.28 -8.06 2.02
N LEU A 141 -9.04 -8.53 1.91
CA LEU A 141 -8.14 -8.14 0.85
C LEU A 141 -8.16 -9.23 -0.22
N HIS A 142 -8.61 -8.84 -1.41
CA HIS A 142 -8.63 -9.71 -2.57
C HIS A 142 -7.46 -9.34 -3.48
N VAL A 143 -6.92 -10.32 -4.19
CA VAL A 143 -6.11 -10.04 -5.38
C VAL A 143 -6.98 -9.28 -6.38
N LEU A 144 -6.38 -8.38 -7.14
CA LEU A 144 -7.04 -7.73 -8.28
C LEU A 144 -7.55 -8.82 -9.23
N PRO A 145 -8.73 -8.61 -9.85
CA PRO A 145 -9.20 -9.50 -10.88
C PRO A 145 -8.18 -9.48 -12.03
N GLU A 146 -7.71 -10.67 -12.40
CA GLU A 146 -6.87 -10.86 -13.57
C GLU A 146 -7.73 -11.43 -14.69
N THR A 147 -7.68 -10.79 -15.85
CA THR A 147 -8.28 -11.31 -17.07
C THR A 147 -7.18 -11.39 -18.13
N ALA A 148 -7.12 -12.51 -18.84
CA ALA A 148 -6.33 -12.65 -20.04
C ALA A 148 -7.28 -12.76 -21.22
N SER A 149 -7.01 -12.02 -22.30
CA SER A 149 -7.65 -12.29 -23.57
C SER A 149 -7.05 -13.58 -24.12
N ASN A 150 -7.86 -14.62 -24.20
CA ASN A 150 -7.47 -15.83 -24.94
C ASN A 150 -7.54 -15.59 -26.45
N ASP A 151 -8.12 -14.47 -26.90
CA ASP A 151 -8.12 -14.08 -28.30
C ASP A 151 -6.72 -13.60 -28.72
N ARG A 152 -6.06 -14.42 -29.54
CA ARG A 152 -4.77 -14.11 -30.15
C ARG A 152 -4.93 -13.52 -31.56
N SER A 153 -6.16 -13.23 -31.97
CA SER A 153 -6.47 -12.57 -33.25
C SER A 153 -6.03 -11.10 -33.21
N GLY A 154 -5.83 -10.50 -34.38
CA GLY A 154 -5.46 -9.08 -34.45
C GLY A 154 -5.09 -8.62 -35.84
N THR A 155 -4.47 -7.44 -35.92
CA THR A 155 -4.00 -6.85 -37.17
C THR A 155 -2.51 -6.59 -37.12
N ARG A 156 -1.74 -7.23 -38.01
CA ARG A 156 -0.30 -7.01 -38.17
C ARG A 156 -0.05 -5.98 -39.27
N VAL A 157 0.57 -4.84 -38.95
CA VAL A 157 0.87 -3.76 -39.91
C VAL A 157 2.35 -3.76 -40.25
N LEU A 158 2.68 -3.87 -41.53
CA LEU A 158 4.06 -3.99 -42.02
C LEU A 158 4.33 -2.93 -43.09
N PRO A 159 5.19 -1.92 -42.80
CA PRO A 159 5.60 -0.94 -43.79
C PRO A 159 6.65 -1.49 -44.77
N PHE A 160 6.62 -0.99 -45.99
CA PHE A 160 7.51 -1.31 -47.10
C PHE A 160 7.99 0.00 -47.73
N PHE A 161 9.20 -0.01 -48.28
CA PHE A 161 9.79 1.14 -48.96
C PHE A 161 10.19 0.77 -50.39
N PHE A 162 10.10 1.74 -51.29
CA PHE A 162 10.39 1.58 -52.71
C PHE A 162 11.50 2.53 -53.17
N ASP A 163 12.29 2.07 -54.15
CA ASP A 163 13.21 2.94 -54.89
C ASP A 163 12.45 3.98 -55.73
N ALA A 164 13.11 5.11 -55.95
CA ALA A 164 12.62 6.18 -56.83
C ALA A 164 12.28 5.61 -58.22
N GLY A 165 11.08 5.89 -58.70
CA GLY A 165 10.55 5.44 -59.99
C GLY A 165 10.34 3.92 -60.10
N LYS A 166 10.50 3.13 -59.02
CA LYS A 166 10.34 1.67 -59.04
C LYS A 166 9.10 1.20 -58.29
N SER A 167 8.52 0.11 -58.78
CA SER A 167 7.44 -0.62 -58.12
C SER A 167 7.85 -1.99 -57.59
N ALA A 168 9.10 -2.41 -57.81
CA ALA A 168 9.62 -3.67 -57.30
C ALA A 168 9.79 -3.58 -55.77
N ILE A 169 9.39 -4.63 -55.07
CA ILE A 169 9.58 -4.73 -53.62
C ILE A 169 11.08 -4.90 -53.37
N ARG A 170 11.66 -4.00 -52.58
CA ARG A 170 13.05 -4.12 -52.14
C ARG A 170 13.20 -5.31 -51.19
N ASN A 171 14.17 -6.17 -51.46
CA ASN A 171 14.50 -7.35 -50.64
C ASN A 171 15.76 -7.16 -49.78
N TYR A 172 16.27 -5.93 -49.66
CA TYR A 172 17.41 -5.56 -48.84
C TYR A 172 17.11 -4.24 -48.09
N LEU A 173 17.85 -3.98 -47.01
CA LEU A 173 17.85 -2.74 -46.20
C LEU A 173 16.45 -2.20 -45.83
N GLY A 174 16.02 -2.48 -44.60
CA GLY A 174 14.89 -1.77 -43.97
C GLY A 174 13.49 -2.14 -44.49
N THR A 175 13.34 -3.27 -45.18
CA THR A 175 12.03 -3.74 -45.68
C THR A 175 11.49 -4.90 -44.84
N ASN A 176 10.18 -4.91 -44.60
CA ASN A 176 9.52 -5.94 -43.79
C ASN A 176 9.15 -7.21 -44.58
N VAL A 177 9.96 -7.57 -45.60
CA VAL A 177 9.73 -8.78 -46.40
C VAL A 177 9.84 -10.02 -45.53
N VAL A 178 10.95 -10.19 -44.81
CA VAL A 178 11.16 -11.34 -43.90
C VAL A 178 10.06 -11.40 -42.84
N ALA A 179 9.74 -10.29 -42.20
CA ALA A 179 8.67 -10.23 -41.19
C ALA A 179 7.28 -10.58 -41.75
N LEU A 180 7.02 -10.28 -43.03
CA LEU A 180 5.80 -10.69 -43.72
C LEU A 180 5.80 -12.19 -44.01
N GLU A 181 6.93 -12.73 -44.44
CA GLU A 181 7.10 -14.16 -44.72
C GLU A 181 6.96 -14.99 -43.44
N ASP A 182 7.67 -14.62 -42.36
CA ASP A 182 7.57 -15.27 -41.05
C ASP A 182 6.12 -15.28 -40.54
N PHE A 183 5.38 -14.19 -40.76
CA PHE A 183 3.98 -14.12 -40.41
C PHE A 183 3.13 -15.10 -41.22
N ILE A 184 3.31 -15.16 -42.55
CA ILE A 184 2.56 -16.09 -43.41
C ILE A 184 2.91 -17.55 -43.06
N ASP A 185 4.18 -17.82 -42.79
CA ASP A 185 4.70 -19.14 -42.43
C ASP A 185 4.21 -19.59 -41.03
N SER A 186 3.95 -18.64 -40.12
CA SER A 186 3.27 -18.91 -38.84
C SER A 186 1.83 -19.40 -39.00
N ASN A 187 1.30 -19.28 -40.22
CA ASN A 187 0.09 -19.91 -40.73
C ASN A 187 -1.17 -19.64 -39.88
N GLN A 188 -1.27 -18.44 -39.31
CA GLN A 188 -2.49 -17.95 -38.69
C GLN A 188 -3.60 -17.78 -39.74
N ARG A 189 -4.87 -17.94 -39.36
CA ARG A 189 -5.99 -17.83 -40.31
C ARG A 189 -6.20 -16.36 -40.67
N THR A 190 -5.84 -15.97 -41.88
CA THR A 190 -5.99 -14.61 -42.39
C THR A 190 -7.42 -14.38 -42.90
N GLU A 191 -8.05 -13.31 -42.43
CA GLU A 191 -9.38 -12.91 -42.86
C GLU A 191 -9.33 -11.80 -43.91
N ARG A 192 -8.49 -10.78 -43.66
CA ARG A 192 -8.40 -9.59 -44.49
C ARG A 192 -6.96 -9.11 -44.63
N VAL A 193 -6.61 -8.64 -45.83
CA VAL A 193 -5.33 -8.01 -46.13
C VAL A 193 -5.59 -6.67 -46.79
N MET A 194 -5.19 -5.60 -46.11
CA MET A 194 -5.27 -4.23 -46.59
C MET A 194 -3.89 -3.81 -47.12
N ILE A 195 -3.81 -3.34 -48.36
CA ILE A 195 -2.57 -2.93 -49.01
C ILE A 195 -2.70 -1.50 -49.49
N VAL A 196 -1.89 -0.62 -48.93
CA VAL A 196 -1.83 0.79 -49.33
C VAL A 196 -0.44 1.08 -49.87
N ALA A 197 -0.31 1.84 -50.97
CA ALA A 197 1.00 2.32 -51.41
C ALA A 197 0.91 3.72 -52.00
N GLY A 198 1.99 4.48 -51.82
CA GLY A 198 2.11 5.86 -52.26
C GLY A 198 3.27 6.08 -53.21
N HIS A 199 3.38 7.32 -53.68
CA HIS A 199 4.52 7.80 -54.43
C HIS A 199 4.90 9.20 -53.97
N SER A 200 6.18 9.53 -54.19
CA SER A 200 6.69 10.87 -53.91
C SER A 200 6.22 11.85 -54.99
N PRO A 201 6.04 13.15 -54.68
CA PRO A 201 5.70 14.17 -55.66
C PRO A 201 6.84 14.49 -56.64
N ASP A 202 8.07 14.07 -56.35
CA ASP A 202 9.25 14.40 -57.14
C ASP A 202 9.21 13.91 -58.59
N SER A 203 10.07 14.52 -59.42
CA SER A 203 10.09 14.24 -60.85
C SER A 203 10.23 12.75 -61.16
N LEU A 204 11.07 11.98 -60.46
CA LEU A 204 11.34 10.58 -60.78
C LEU A 204 10.10 9.69 -60.60
N ASP A 205 9.32 9.89 -59.52
CA ASP A 205 8.07 9.17 -59.29
C ASP A 205 6.91 9.72 -60.16
N ALA A 206 6.90 11.04 -60.43
CA ALA A 206 5.82 11.69 -61.18
C ALA A 206 5.75 11.33 -62.67
N HIS A 207 6.82 10.81 -63.27
CA HIS A 207 6.83 10.36 -64.68
C HIS A 207 5.85 9.21 -64.95
N ASP A 208 5.48 8.42 -63.93
CA ASP A 208 4.54 7.31 -64.05
C ASP A 208 3.29 7.55 -63.18
N PRO A 209 2.18 8.06 -63.75
CA PRO A 209 0.95 8.30 -63.01
C PRO A 209 0.33 7.06 -62.35
N ARG A 210 0.76 5.85 -62.76
CA ARG A 210 0.28 4.56 -62.23
C ARG A 210 1.28 3.92 -61.26
N LEU A 211 2.32 4.63 -60.83
CA LEU A 211 3.37 4.05 -60.00
C LEU A 211 2.85 3.52 -58.65
N ALA A 212 1.98 4.28 -57.97
CA ALA A 212 1.34 3.82 -56.73
C ALA A 212 0.48 2.56 -56.96
N ASP A 213 -0.27 2.49 -58.07
CA ASP A 213 -1.04 1.29 -58.43
C ASP A 213 -0.14 0.08 -58.68
N LYS A 214 0.98 0.27 -59.39
CA LYS A 214 1.96 -0.79 -59.63
C LYS A 214 2.59 -1.29 -58.32
N ARG A 215 2.87 -0.40 -57.37
CA ARG A 215 3.39 -0.74 -56.03
C ARG A 215 2.38 -1.57 -55.23
N VAL A 216 1.11 -1.16 -55.21
CA VAL A 216 0.02 -1.93 -54.61
C VAL A 216 -0.09 -3.32 -55.26
N GLN A 217 -0.09 -3.39 -56.60
CA GLN A 217 -0.17 -4.66 -57.34
C GLN A 217 1.03 -5.57 -57.06
N ALA A 218 2.23 -5.01 -56.95
CA ALA A 218 3.44 -5.76 -56.61
C ALA A 218 3.32 -6.42 -55.22
N LEU A 219 2.92 -5.64 -54.20
CA LEU A 219 2.71 -6.14 -52.84
C LEU A 219 1.58 -7.19 -52.79
N ALA A 220 0.46 -6.93 -53.47
CA ALA A 220 -0.66 -7.86 -53.54
C ALA A 220 -0.26 -9.17 -54.22
N LYS A 221 0.47 -9.11 -55.34
CA LYS A 221 0.96 -10.28 -56.05
C LYS A 221 1.93 -11.08 -55.18
N TYR A 222 2.87 -10.40 -54.52
CA TYR A 222 3.83 -11.03 -53.61
C TYR A 222 3.14 -11.78 -52.49
N TYR A 223 2.22 -11.11 -51.79
CA TYR A 223 1.46 -11.70 -50.70
C TYR A 223 0.69 -12.95 -51.16
N LYS A 224 -0.03 -12.84 -52.29
CA LYS A 224 -0.82 -13.95 -52.86
C LYS A 224 0.06 -15.15 -53.22
N GLN A 225 1.20 -14.91 -53.88
CA GLN A 225 2.15 -15.97 -54.23
C GLN A 225 2.73 -16.67 -53.00
N ARG A 226 3.02 -15.93 -51.93
CA ARG A 226 3.52 -16.51 -50.68
C ARG A 226 2.45 -17.35 -50.00
N VAL A 227 1.21 -16.87 -49.92
CA VAL A 227 0.09 -17.64 -49.36
C VAL A 227 -0.13 -18.94 -50.15
N ASP A 228 -0.21 -18.87 -51.48
CA ASP A 228 -0.45 -20.06 -52.32
C ASP A 228 0.68 -21.10 -52.24
N GLY A 229 1.92 -20.65 -51.99
CA GLY A 229 3.10 -21.54 -51.92
C GLY A 229 3.41 -22.12 -50.54
N PHE A 230 3.07 -21.40 -49.47
CA PHE A 230 3.61 -21.68 -48.12
C PHE A 230 2.55 -21.74 -47.02
N SER A 231 1.32 -21.26 -47.25
CA SER A 231 0.26 -21.32 -46.25
C SER A 231 -0.69 -22.49 -46.54
N TYR A 232 -0.93 -23.32 -45.52
CA TYR A 232 -1.84 -24.47 -45.61
C TYR A 232 -3.21 -24.22 -44.96
N LEU A 233 -3.32 -23.23 -44.06
CA LEU A 233 -4.61 -22.84 -43.46
C LEU A 233 -5.31 -21.72 -44.23
N ASN A 234 -4.61 -21.06 -45.14
CA ASN A 234 -5.15 -19.95 -45.92
C ASN A 234 -5.20 -20.29 -47.40
N SER A 235 -6.18 -19.70 -48.09
CA SER A 235 -6.21 -19.66 -49.54
C SER A 235 -6.43 -18.23 -49.99
N VAL A 236 -5.84 -17.82 -51.11
CA VAL A 236 -6.07 -16.47 -51.66
C VAL A 236 -7.56 -16.18 -51.91
N ARG A 237 -8.36 -17.22 -52.19
CA ARG A 237 -9.81 -17.10 -52.41
C ARG A 237 -10.60 -16.84 -51.14
N SER A 238 -10.10 -17.24 -49.98
CA SER A 238 -10.77 -17.08 -48.68
C SER A 238 -10.39 -15.80 -47.95
N ILE A 239 -9.42 -15.03 -48.46
CA ILE A 239 -8.94 -13.78 -47.87
C ILE A 239 -9.60 -12.59 -48.59
N VAL A 240 -10.12 -11.63 -47.83
CA VAL A 240 -10.61 -10.35 -48.37
C VAL A 240 -9.41 -9.43 -48.62
N PHE A 241 -9.19 -9.05 -49.88
CA PHE A 241 -8.14 -8.08 -50.23
C PHE A 241 -8.74 -6.70 -50.46
N GLU A 242 -8.25 -5.72 -49.71
CA GLU A 242 -8.59 -4.31 -49.87
C GLU A 242 -7.33 -3.55 -50.28
N THR A 243 -7.42 -2.73 -51.32
CA THR A 243 -6.24 -2.06 -51.88
C THR A 243 -6.49 -0.59 -52.14
N GLN A 244 -5.53 0.26 -51.80
CA GLN A 244 -5.64 1.70 -52.03
C GLN A 244 -4.32 2.31 -52.52
N ALA A 245 -4.32 2.93 -53.69
CA ALA A 245 -3.18 3.66 -54.24
C ALA A 245 -3.31 5.15 -53.92
N TYR A 246 -2.36 5.71 -53.18
CA TYR A 246 -2.30 7.14 -52.91
C TYR A 246 -1.57 7.84 -54.05
N ARG A 247 -2.36 8.53 -54.88
CA ARG A 247 -1.89 9.33 -56.01
C ARG A 247 -1.90 10.80 -55.64
N GLN A 248 -0.79 11.50 -55.84
CA GLN A 248 -0.72 12.97 -55.76
C GLN A 248 -1.37 13.54 -54.48
N ARG A 249 -0.98 12.99 -53.33
CA ARG A 249 -1.57 13.26 -52.01
C ARG A 249 -0.62 14.12 -51.17
N TRP A 250 -1.04 15.33 -50.84
CA TRP A 250 -0.25 16.29 -50.06
C TRP A 250 -0.35 16.11 -48.54
N ASP A 251 -1.37 15.43 -48.05
CA ASP A 251 -1.62 15.22 -46.62
C ASP A 251 -0.47 14.50 -45.92
N LEU A 252 0.04 13.41 -46.50
CA LEU A 252 1.17 12.67 -45.93
C LEU A 252 2.47 13.48 -46.01
N PHE A 253 2.68 14.22 -47.10
CA PHE A 253 3.81 15.14 -47.24
C PHE A 253 3.79 16.20 -46.14
N LEU A 254 2.64 16.87 -45.93
CA LEU A 254 2.50 17.89 -44.89
C LEU A 254 2.69 17.32 -43.48
N SER A 255 2.14 16.14 -43.19
CA SER A 255 2.37 15.44 -41.91
C SER A 255 3.86 15.19 -41.68
N LYS A 256 4.61 14.78 -42.70
CA LYS A 256 6.06 14.55 -42.57
C LYS A 256 6.88 15.82 -42.46
N VAL A 257 6.45 16.91 -43.09
CA VAL A 257 7.08 18.23 -42.92
C VAL A 257 6.86 18.75 -41.50
N GLN A 258 5.67 18.58 -40.92
CA GLN A 258 5.36 19.00 -39.55
C GLN A 258 6.15 18.22 -38.49
N GLU A 259 6.44 16.94 -38.73
CA GLU A 259 7.24 16.08 -37.85
C GLU A 259 8.76 16.22 -38.08
N SER A 260 9.20 17.09 -39.00
CA SER A 260 10.60 17.20 -39.41
C SER A 260 11.43 18.14 -38.52
N ALA A 261 12.74 18.20 -38.80
CA ALA A 261 13.66 19.10 -38.11
C ALA A 261 13.68 20.54 -38.68
N LEU A 262 12.78 20.85 -39.62
CA LEU A 262 12.65 22.20 -40.18
C LEU A 262 12.19 23.21 -39.12
N LYS A 263 12.61 24.46 -39.27
CA LYS A 263 12.17 25.55 -38.41
C LYS A 263 10.68 25.84 -38.64
N PRO A 264 9.94 26.37 -37.64
CA PRO A 264 8.53 26.70 -37.79
C PRO A 264 8.23 27.56 -39.02
N GLU A 265 9.06 28.57 -39.33
CA GLU A 265 8.86 29.46 -40.48
C GLU A 265 9.05 28.74 -41.82
N GLN A 266 9.93 27.72 -41.85
CA GLN A 266 10.15 26.87 -43.02
C GLN A 266 8.96 25.93 -43.24
N ILE A 267 8.43 25.35 -42.16
CA ILE A 267 7.20 24.53 -42.19
C ILE A 267 6.03 25.35 -42.73
N ASP A 268 5.82 26.56 -42.21
CA ASP A 268 4.75 27.46 -42.65
C ASP A 268 4.85 27.80 -44.14
N SER A 269 6.07 28.03 -44.63
CA SER A 269 6.33 28.30 -46.05
C SER A 269 5.89 27.12 -46.95
N VAL A 270 6.17 25.88 -46.52
CA VAL A 270 5.75 24.67 -47.24
C VAL A 270 4.23 24.51 -47.19
N VAL A 271 3.63 24.65 -46.00
CA VAL A 271 2.17 24.56 -45.80
C VAL A 271 1.44 25.57 -46.68
N GLN A 272 1.93 26.81 -46.76
CA GLN A 272 1.33 27.86 -47.57
C GLN A 272 1.36 27.52 -49.07
N ILE A 273 2.46 26.99 -49.60
CA ILE A 273 2.58 26.58 -51.00
C ILE A 273 1.61 25.44 -51.33
N VAL A 274 1.51 24.45 -50.44
CA VAL A 274 0.69 23.26 -50.65
C VAL A 274 -0.81 23.56 -50.53
N ASN A 275 -1.20 24.36 -49.53
CA ASN A 275 -2.60 24.72 -49.27
C ASN A 275 -3.12 25.86 -50.15
N ASP A 276 -2.27 26.49 -50.97
CA ASP A 276 -2.69 27.48 -51.95
C ASP A 276 -3.80 26.90 -52.85
N THR A 277 -4.93 27.59 -52.96
CA THR A 277 -6.07 27.13 -53.77
C THR A 277 -5.78 27.23 -55.27
N ARG A 278 -4.70 27.93 -55.66
CA ARG A 278 -4.26 28.08 -57.05
C ARG A 278 -3.12 27.12 -57.39
N GLY A 279 -3.14 26.63 -58.63
CA GLY A 279 -2.07 25.83 -59.22
C GLY A 279 -2.26 24.31 -59.13
N SER A 280 -1.80 23.61 -60.17
CA SER A 280 -1.82 22.14 -60.23
C SER A 280 -0.81 21.51 -59.27
N PHE A 281 -0.94 20.20 -59.03
CA PHE A 281 0.00 19.44 -58.20
C PHE A 281 1.46 19.65 -58.64
N ALA A 282 1.74 19.56 -59.95
CA ALA A 282 3.07 19.78 -60.51
C ALA A 282 3.55 21.22 -60.39
N GLN A 283 2.65 22.21 -60.48
CA GLN A 283 3.02 23.62 -60.28
C GLN A 283 3.38 23.92 -58.83
N LYS A 284 2.68 23.30 -57.87
CA LYS A 284 2.99 23.41 -56.44
C LYS A 284 4.32 22.75 -56.11
N GLU A 285 4.56 21.55 -56.63
CA GLU A 285 5.84 20.86 -56.49
C GLU A 285 6.99 21.72 -57.02
N LYS A 286 6.87 22.27 -58.23
CA LYS A 286 7.87 23.18 -58.81
C LYS A 286 8.11 24.44 -57.97
N ARG A 287 7.11 24.94 -57.24
CA ARG A 287 7.30 26.06 -56.30
C ARG A 287 8.09 25.65 -55.07
N LEU A 288 7.96 24.41 -54.59
CA LEU A 288 8.78 23.90 -53.48
C LEU A 288 10.28 23.92 -53.82
N HIS A 289 10.66 23.65 -55.07
CA HIS A 289 12.07 23.74 -55.55
C HIS A 289 12.71 25.12 -55.36
N THR A 290 11.91 26.18 -55.23
CA THR A 290 12.42 27.55 -55.03
C THR A 290 12.75 27.86 -53.58
N LEU A 291 12.40 26.98 -52.63
CA LEU A 291 12.72 27.15 -51.21
C LEU A 291 14.22 26.93 -50.99
N SER A 292 14.84 27.80 -50.19
CA SER A 292 16.28 27.74 -49.89
C SER A 292 16.73 26.48 -49.13
N PHE A 293 15.78 25.70 -48.62
CA PHE A 293 15.99 24.45 -47.89
C PHE A 293 15.36 23.25 -48.61
N TYR A 294 15.11 23.36 -49.92
CA TYR A 294 14.50 22.31 -50.71
C TYR A 294 15.26 20.98 -50.63
N ASP A 295 16.59 21.01 -50.58
CA ASP A 295 17.44 19.82 -50.43
C ASP A 295 17.01 18.96 -49.23
N TYR A 296 16.53 19.58 -48.13
CA TYR A 296 16.00 18.83 -46.99
C TYR A 296 14.72 18.06 -47.34
N LEU A 297 13.82 18.68 -48.11
CA LEU A 297 12.60 18.02 -48.58
C LEU A 297 12.94 16.87 -49.53
N GLU A 298 13.89 17.09 -50.44
CA GLU A 298 14.36 16.09 -51.39
C GLU A 298 15.04 14.90 -50.71
N ASP A 299 15.91 15.14 -49.74
CA ASP A 299 16.72 14.10 -49.10
C ASP A 299 15.99 13.36 -47.97
N TYR A 300 15.10 14.03 -47.23
CA TYR A 300 14.53 13.47 -45.99
C TYR A 300 13.01 13.32 -45.99
N VAL A 301 12.27 14.10 -46.79
CA VAL A 301 10.80 14.05 -46.80
C VAL A 301 10.26 13.25 -47.99
N TYR A 302 10.74 13.50 -49.20
CA TYR A 302 10.30 12.80 -50.40
C TYR A 302 10.54 11.29 -50.36
N PRO A 303 11.69 10.78 -49.85
CA PRO A 303 11.93 9.34 -49.81
C PRO A 303 10.93 8.58 -48.94
N VAL A 304 10.45 9.16 -47.83
CA VAL A 304 9.49 8.48 -46.93
C VAL A 304 8.08 8.38 -47.53
N LEU A 305 7.78 9.15 -48.59
CA LEU A 305 6.52 9.06 -49.34
C LEU A 305 6.52 7.90 -50.35
N ARG A 306 7.68 7.27 -50.59
CA ARG A 306 7.82 6.09 -51.44
C ARG A 306 7.56 4.82 -50.62
N PHE A 307 6.34 4.70 -50.09
CA PHE A 307 5.98 3.65 -49.14
C PHE A 307 4.93 2.67 -49.68
N GLY A 308 4.85 1.52 -49.03
CA GLY A 308 3.69 0.64 -49.02
C GLY A 308 3.42 0.14 -47.61
N THR A 309 2.19 -0.24 -47.30
CA THR A 309 1.81 -0.81 -46.02
C THR A 309 0.93 -2.01 -46.28
N VAL A 310 1.29 -3.16 -45.71
CA VAL A 310 0.48 -4.37 -45.71
C VAL A 310 -0.05 -4.57 -44.28
N ALA A 311 -1.35 -4.45 -44.10
CA ALA A 311 -2.02 -4.72 -42.84
C ALA A 311 -2.83 -6.02 -42.95
N VAL A 312 -2.49 -7.01 -42.13
CA VAL A 312 -3.06 -8.36 -42.17
C VAL A 312 -3.89 -8.60 -40.93
N GLN A 313 -5.20 -8.74 -41.09
CA GLN A 313 -6.12 -9.16 -40.04
C GLN A 313 -6.21 -10.69 -40.01
N TYR A 314 -5.98 -11.29 -38.86
CA TYR A 314 -5.94 -12.74 -38.68
C TYR A 314 -6.68 -13.18 -37.42
N THR A 315 -7.16 -14.43 -37.45
CA THR A 315 -7.67 -15.17 -36.30
C THR A 315 -6.72 -16.28 -35.88
N ALA A 316 -6.59 -16.44 -34.57
CA ALA A 316 -5.74 -17.43 -33.94
C ALA A 316 -6.59 -18.29 -32.98
N PRO A 317 -6.29 -19.59 -32.81
CA PRO A 317 -6.98 -20.42 -31.84
C PRO A 317 -6.84 -19.83 -30.43
N PRO A 318 -7.91 -19.88 -29.61
CA PRO A 318 -7.82 -19.38 -28.25
C PRO A 318 -6.85 -20.23 -27.44
N ARG A 319 -6.03 -19.57 -26.62
CA ARG A 319 -5.12 -20.27 -25.70
C ARG A 319 -5.92 -20.89 -24.55
N TYR A 320 -5.60 -22.13 -24.18
CA TYR A 320 -6.26 -22.82 -23.06
C TYR A 320 -5.60 -22.47 -21.72
N ASP A 321 -6.38 -22.43 -20.63
CA ASP A 321 -5.87 -22.18 -19.27
C ASP A 321 -4.76 -23.17 -18.87
N SER A 322 -4.89 -24.44 -19.27
CA SER A 322 -3.84 -25.45 -19.03
C SER A 322 -2.53 -25.12 -19.73
N GLU A 323 -2.58 -24.54 -20.93
CA GLU A 323 -1.40 -24.12 -21.67
C GLU A 323 -0.75 -22.90 -21.00
N VAL A 324 -1.56 -21.89 -20.63
CA VAL A 324 -1.10 -20.71 -19.89
C VAL A 324 -0.41 -21.11 -18.59
N TYR A 325 -1.01 -22.02 -17.82
CA TYR A 325 -0.46 -22.50 -16.56
C TYR A 325 0.84 -23.31 -16.74
N LEU A 326 0.91 -24.18 -17.75
CA LEU A 326 2.13 -24.94 -18.03
C LEU A 326 3.28 -24.05 -18.50
N LEU A 327 2.98 -23.05 -19.34
CA LEU A 327 3.97 -22.05 -19.76
C LEU A 327 4.44 -21.22 -18.57
N SER A 328 3.53 -20.78 -17.69
CA SER A 328 3.94 -19.99 -16.53
C SER A 328 4.85 -20.78 -15.59
N LYS A 329 4.60 -22.09 -15.39
CA LYS A 329 5.52 -22.97 -14.66
C LYS A 329 6.91 -22.99 -15.29
N LYS A 330 7.00 -23.18 -16.60
CA LYS A 330 8.29 -23.17 -17.32
C LYS A 330 9.01 -21.83 -17.17
N ILE A 331 8.31 -20.70 -17.23
CA ILE A 331 8.90 -19.38 -17.03
C ILE A 331 9.43 -19.23 -15.60
N VAL A 332 8.64 -19.60 -14.59
CA VAL A 332 9.07 -19.57 -13.17
C VAL A 332 10.31 -20.44 -12.93
N GLU A 333 10.40 -21.58 -13.61
CA GLU A 333 11.54 -22.51 -13.56
C GLU A 333 12.70 -22.10 -14.48
N LYS A 334 12.59 -20.98 -15.21
CA LYS A 334 13.56 -20.49 -16.21
C LYS A 334 13.83 -21.48 -17.34
N ALA A 335 12.86 -22.33 -17.66
CA ALA A 335 12.86 -23.26 -18.78
C ALA A 335 12.17 -22.69 -20.04
N ALA A 336 11.62 -21.48 -19.97
CA ALA A 336 11.06 -20.73 -21.10
C ALA A 336 11.31 -19.22 -20.91
N GLU A 337 11.39 -18.50 -22.02
CA GLU A 337 11.51 -17.03 -22.02
C GLU A 337 10.23 -16.36 -21.54
N ALA A 338 10.38 -15.19 -20.89
CA ALA A 338 9.28 -14.48 -20.26
C ALA A 338 8.24 -13.93 -21.24
N ASP A 339 8.61 -13.75 -22.51
CA ASP A 339 7.75 -13.26 -23.59
C ASP A 339 6.82 -14.33 -24.17
N ALA A 340 6.97 -15.60 -23.75
CA ALA A 340 6.07 -16.68 -24.12
C ALA A 340 4.61 -16.47 -23.62
N LEU A 341 4.46 -15.68 -22.55
CA LEU A 341 3.18 -15.18 -22.03
C LEU A 341 3.17 -13.66 -22.03
N THR A 342 2.02 -13.05 -22.30
CA THR A 342 1.84 -11.62 -22.05
C THR A 342 1.92 -11.33 -20.55
N PRO A 343 2.22 -10.08 -20.15
CA PRO A 343 2.16 -9.67 -18.75
C PRO A 343 0.84 -10.02 -18.05
N GLU A 344 -0.28 -9.91 -18.76
CA GLU A 344 -1.63 -10.24 -18.30
C GLU A 344 -1.81 -11.75 -18.14
N GLU A 345 -1.40 -12.56 -19.14
CA GLU A 345 -1.47 -14.01 -19.08
C GLU A 345 -0.62 -14.58 -17.93
N LEU A 346 0.58 -14.04 -17.71
CA LEU A 346 1.45 -14.48 -16.63
C LEU A 346 0.82 -14.23 -15.26
N ARG A 347 0.23 -13.05 -15.04
CA ARG A 347 -0.50 -12.76 -13.79
C ARG A 347 -1.78 -13.59 -13.66
N TYR A 348 -2.54 -13.73 -14.75
CA TYR A 348 -3.73 -14.56 -14.82
C TYR A 348 -3.43 -16.02 -14.44
N SER A 349 -2.29 -16.55 -14.85
CA SER A 349 -1.88 -17.93 -14.53
C SER A 349 -1.81 -18.22 -13.02
N ALA A 350 -1.59 -17.21 -12.17
CA ALA A 350 -1.64 -17.36 -10.73
C ALA A 350 -3.06 -17.64 -10.21
N THR A 351 -4.10 -17.25 -10.93
CA THR A 351 -5.49 -17.55 -10.57
C THR A 351 -5.83 -19.03 -10.76
N LEU A 352 -5.10 -19.73 -11.64
CA LEU A 352 -5.31 -21.12 -12.03
C LEU A 352 -4.79 -22.15 -11.00
N THR A 353 -4.13 -21.70 -9.93
CA THR A 353 -3.66 -22.56 -8.83
C THR A 353 -4.26 -22.13 -7.49
N PRO A 354 -4.69 -23.08 -6.62
CA PRO A 354 -5.14 -22.76 -5.28
C PRO A 354 -3.97 -22.55 -4.28
N LEU A 355 -2.74 -22.93 -4.65
CA LEU A 355 -1.60 -22.96 -3.74
C LEU A 355 -0.96 -21.57 -3.60
N LEU A 356 -1.02 -20.99 -2.40
CA LEU A 356 -0.42 -19.67 -2.11
C LEU A 356 1.10 -19.61 -2.39
N ALA A 357 1.80 -20.73 -2.29
CA ALA A 357 3.22 -20.82 -2.62
C ALA A 357 3.50 -20.69 -4.11
N GLU A 358 2.68 -21.33 -4.95
CA GLU A 358 2.79 -21.18 -6.40
C GLU A 358 2.36 -19.78 -6.83
N LYS A 359 1.24 -19.25 -6.31
CA LYS A 359 0.80 -17.88 -6.58
C LYS A 359 1.90 -16.85 -6.28
N GLN A 360 2.56 -16.97 -5.12
CA GLN A 360 3.64 -16.08 -4.74
C GLN A 360 4.78 -16.11 -5.78
N ARG A 361 5.24 -17.30 -6.20
CA ARG A 361 6.33 -17.43 -7.18
C ARG A 361 5.96 -16.88 -8.56
N ILE A 362 4.72 -17.11 -9.00
CA ILE A 362 4.22 -16.57 -10.27
C ILE A 362 4.19 -15.03 -10.22
N TYR A 363 3.67 -14.43 -9.15
CA TYR A 363 3.65 -12.96 -9.03
C TYR A 363 5.04 -12.36 -8.78
N GLU A 364 5.95 -13.05 -8.08
CA GLU A 364 7.38 -12.65 -7.98
C GLU A 364 8.02 -12.61 -9.37
N THR A 365 7.72 -13.61 -10.21
CA THR A 365 8.19 -13.67 -11.61
C THR A 365 7.57 -12.54 -12.43
N ALA A 366 6.26 -12.32 -12.32
CA ALA A 366 5.57 -11.23 -13.01
C ALA A 366 6.11 -9.84 -12.61
N VAL A 367 6.43 -9.66 -11.33
CA VAL A 367 7.10 -8.44 -10.84
C VAL A 367 8.47 -8.27 -11.52
N ALA A 368 9.29 -9.32 -11.55
CA ALA A 368 10.62 -9.28 -12.11
C ALA A 368 10.65 -9.02 -13.63
N THR A 369 9.68 -9.57 -14.37
CA THR A 369 9.66 -9.49 -15.83
C THR A 369 8.90 -8.28 -16.37
N THR A 370 7.89 -7.78 -15.64
CA THR A 370 6.96 -6.76 -16.18
C THR A 370 7.05 -5.41 -15.47
N GLY A 371 7.42 -5.38 -14.18
CA GLY A 371 7.41 -4.16 -13.37
C GLY A 371 6.04 -3.46 -13.25
N ARG A 372 4.94 -4.15 -13.57
CA ARG A 372 3.56 -3.63 -13.54
C ARG A 372 3.05 -3.50 -12.10
N TRP A 373 2.32 -2.43 -11.80
CA TRP A 373 1.84 -2.15 -10.43
C TRP A 373 0.85 -3.21 -9.93
N GLU A 374 0.09 -3.82 -10.84
CA GLU A 374 -0.85 -4.91 -10.60
C GLU A 374 -0.13 -6.16 -10.07
N ALA A 375 1.05 -6.47 -10.64
CA ALA A 375 1.87 -7.60 -10.18
C ALA A 375 2.39 -7.36 -8.75
N TYR A 376 2.84 -6.14 -8.45
CA TYR A 376 3.26 -5.76 -7.11
C TYR A 376 2.11 -5.82 -6.10
N TYR A 377 0.92 -5.33 -6.47
CA TYR A 377 -0.28 -5.40 -5.64
C TYR A 377 -0.67 -6.85 -5.33
N ASN A 378 -0.74 -7.70 -6.37
CA ASN A 378 -1.19 -9.07 -6.20
C ASN A 378 -0.18 -9.92 -5.43
N LEU A 379 1.12 -9.68 -5.60
CA LEU A 379 2.14 -10.27 -4.74
C LEU A 379 1.94 -9.85 -3.27
N ALA A 380 1.71 -8.57 -3.00
CA ALA A 380 1.47 -8.07 -1.64
C ALA A 380 0.22 -8.70 -1.01
N ALA A 381 -0.87 -8.82 -1.76
CA ALA A 381 -2.10 -9.47 -1.30
C ALA A 381 -1.88 -10.96 -0.97
N VAL A 382 -1.16 -11.70 -1.82
CA VAL A 382 -0.81 -13.10 -1.55
C VAL A 382 0.08 -13.23 -0.32
N LEU A 383 1.04 -12.33 -0.12
CA LEU A 383 1.89 -12.33 1.07
C LEU A 383 1.09 -12.09 2.37
N LEU A 384 0.06 -11.24 2.33
CA LEU A 384 -0.84 -11.08 3.49
C LEU A 384 -1.68 -12.33 3.74
N GLN A 385 -2.22 -12.97 2.70
CA GLN A 385 -2.92 -14.25 2.83
C GLN A 385 -2.02 -15.34 3.42
N ARG A 386 -0.73 -15.35 3.06
CA ARG A 386 0.25 -16.24 3.69
C ARG A 386 0.48 -15.90 5.15
N SER A 387 0.59 -14.62 5.50
CA SER A 387 0.78 -14.17 6.89
C SER A 387 -0.32 -14.69 7.81
N GLU A 388 -1.56 -14.77 7.33
CA GLU A 388 -2.71 -15.28 8.08
C GLU A 388 -2.63 -16.79 8.37
N LYS A 389 -1.78 -17.53 7.65
CA LYS A 389 -1.50 -18.96 7.88
C LYS A 389 -0.29 -19.21 8.78
N GLU A 390 0.44 -18.15 9.16
CA GLU A 390 1.64 -18.27 9.99
C GLU A 390 1.30 -18.39 11.49
N ILE A 391 1.94 -19.38 12.14
CA ILE A 391 1.74 -19.68 13.56
C ILE A 391 2.50 -18.68 14.45
N THR A 392 3.72 -18.32 14.05
CA THR A 392 4.58 -17.44 14.87
C THR A 392 4.38 -15.98 14.50
N ASP A 393 4.29 -15.11 15.51
CA ASP A 393 4.17 -13.66 15.30
C ASP A 393 5.35 -13.10 14.52
N LYS A 394 6.56 -13.65 14.70
CA LYS A 394 7.76 -13.24 13.96
C LYS A 394 7.60 -13.49 12.47
N SER A 395 7.16 -14.69 12.07
CA SER A 395 6.95 -15.04 10.66
C SER A 395 5.80 -14.22 10.07
N ARG A 396 4.69 -14.10 10.80
CA ARG A 396 3.53 -13.29 10.41
C ARG A 396 3.93 -11.85 10.09
N ARG A 397 4.66 -11.19 11.00
CA ARG A 397 5.15 -9.81 10.81
C ARG A 397 6.11 -9.69 9.64
N ALA A 398 6.98 -10.68 9.41
CA ALA A 398 7.89 -10.66 8.27
C ALA A 398 7.13 -10.67 6.94
N TYR A 399 6.08 -11.49 6.81
CA TYR A 399 5.21 -11.48 5.63
C TYR A 399 4.43 -10.17 5.48
N GLN A 400 3.87 -9.63 6.57
CA GLN A 400 3.14 -8.36 6.56
C GLN A 400 4.04 -7.19 6.13
N ARG A 401 5.27 -7.12 6.64
CA ARG A 401 6.24 -6.10 6.25
C ARG A 401 6.67 -6.21 4.79
N ARG A 402 6.92 -7.43 4.29
CA ARG A 402 7.18 -7.68 2.86
C ARG A 402 5.99 -7.24 2.00
N ALA A 403 4.77 -7.56 2.40
CA ALA A 403 3.57 -7.13 1.71
C ALA A 403 3.46 -5.60 1.68
N ALA A 404 3.73 -4.92 2.80
CA ALA A 404 3.74 -3.47 2.86
C ALA A 404 4.74 -2.85 1.87
N THR A 405 5.96 -3.41 1.78
CA THR A 405 6.96 -2.98 0.79
C THR A 405 6.44 -3.14 -0.66
N TYR A 406 5.82 -4.26 -0.99
CA TYR A 406 5.28 -4.47 -2.34
C TYR A 406 4.06 -3.59 -2.65
N PHE A 407 3.19 -3.33 -1.66
CA PHE A 407 2.16 -2.30 -1.82
C PHE A 407 2.76 -0.91 -2.04
N THR A 408 3.85 -0.57 -1.35
CA THR A 408 4.54 0.71 -1.57
C THR A 408 5.04 0.80 -3.01
N LEU A 409 5.62 -0.27 -3.54
CA LEU A 409 6.07 -0.34 -4.94
C LEU A 409 4.92 -0.23 -5.95
N ALA A 410 3.76 -0.82 -5.64
CA ALA A 410 2.55 -0.67 -6.44
C ALA A 410 2.03 0.78 -6.40
N ALA A 411 1.91 1.36 -5.21
CA ALA A 411 1.37 2.69 -4.98
C ALA A 411 2.22 3.80 -5.62
N HIS A 412 3.55 3.69 -5.62
CA HIS A 412 4.40 4.66 -6.32
C HIS A 412 4.29 4.60 -7.85
N ARG A 413 3.88 3.46 -8.42
CA ARG A 413 3.66 3.31 -9.86
C ARG A 413 2.25 3.72 -10.29
N ASN A 414 1.28 3.59 -9.39
CA ASN A 414 -0.09 4.03 -9.60
C ASN A 414 -0.58 4.79 -8.35
N PRO A 415 -0.24 6.08 -8.18
CA PRO A 415 -0.48 6.80 -6.94
C PRO A 415 -1.96 7.15 -6.77
N THR A 416 -2.68 6.34 -5.99
CA THR A 416 -4.08 6.57 -5.61
C THR A 416 -4.26 6.49 -4.10
N ALA A 417 -5.29 7.17 -3.56
CA ALA A 417 -5.63 7.06 -2.14
C ALA A 417 -5.90 5.60 -1.72
N GLU A 418 -6.54 4.79 -2.56
CA GLU A 418 -6.77 3.38 -2.26
C GLU A 418 -5.46 2.59 -2.15
N LEU A 419 -4.50 2.80 -3.05
CA LEU A 419 -3.24 2.07 -2.99
C LEU A 419 -2.40 2.47 -1.78
N PHE A 420 -2.34 3.75 -1.44
CA PHE A 420 -1.66 4.18 -0.21
C PHE A 420 -2.41 3.77 1.06
N PHE A 421 -3.74 3.61 1.02
CA PHE A 421 -4.49 2.96 2.09
C PHE A 421 -4.07 1.49 2.29
N ARG A 422 -3.82 0.74 1.20
CA ARG A 422 -3.26 -0.64 1.30
C ARG A 422 -1.85 -0.65 1.89
N VAL A 423 -1.01 0.32 1.54
CA VAL A 423 0.31 0.50 2.16
C VAL A 423 0.17 0.72 3.66
N ALA A 424 -0.67 1.69 4.05
CA ALA A 424 -0.87 2.06 5.44
C ALA A 424 -1.37 0.88 6.28
N THR A 425 -2.41 0.20 5.81
CA THR A 425 -2.99 -0.97 6.49
C THR A 425 -2.00 -2.14 6.60
N ALA A 426 -1.14 -2.36 5.60
CA ALA A 426 -0.12 -3.40 5.65
C ALA A 426 1.00 -3.09 6.66
N TYR A 427 1.51 -1.85 6.70
CA TYR A 427 2.47 -1.43 7.73
C TYR A 427 1.85 -1.44 9.13
N HIS A 428 0.59 -1.02 9.25
CA HIS A 428 -0.16 -1.04 10.50
C HIS A 428 -0.25 -2.48 11.03
N ARG A 429 -0.62 -3.46 10.18
CA ARG A 429 -0.61 -4.89 10.53
C ARG A 429 0.78 -5.41 10.90
N ALA A 430 1.83 -4.94 10.23
CA ALA A 430 3.21 -5.31 10.54
C ALA A 430 3.72 -4.73 11.87
N GLY A 431 3.04 -3.72 12.43
CA GLY A 431 3.46 -2.97 13.61
C GLY A 431 4.42 -1.81 13.30
N ASP A 432 4.62 -1.48 12.03
CA ASP A 432 5.46 -0.37 11.56
C ASP A 432 4.63 0.93 11.54
N LYS A 433 4.41 1.48 12.74
CA LYS A 433 3.38 2.50 13.00
C LYS A 433 3.65 3.85 12.35
N LEU A 434 4.92 4.27 12.30
CA LEU A 434 5.29 5.56 11.72
C LEU A 434 5.04 5.54 10.21
N GLU A 435 5.46 4.46 9.55
CA GLU A 435 5.25 4.20 8.13
C GLU A 435 3.75 4.11 7.81
N ALA A 436 2.97 3.46 8.69
CA ALA A 436 1.52 3.40 8.57
C ALA A 436 0.87 4.80 8.64
N LEU A 437 1.18 5.59 9.67
CA LEU A 437 0.65 6.96 9.81
C LEU A 437 0.99 7.84 8.60
N GLN A 438 2.25 7.83 8.17
CA GLN A 438 2.69 8.59 6.99
C GLN A 438 1.93 8.16 5.74
N SER A 439 1.67 6.87 5.58
CA SER A 439 0.92 6.33 4.43
C SER A 439 -0.57 6.69 4.49
N TYR A 440 -1.19 6.71 5.69
CA TYR A 440 -2.55 7.22 5.87
C TYR A 440 -2.63 8.70 5.49
N ASP A 441 -1.71 9.52 5.98
CA ASP A 441 -1.65 10.95 5.65
C ASP A 441 -1.43 11.18 4.15
N TYR A 442 -0.61 10.36 3.50
CA TYR A 442 -0.39 10.45 2.06
C TYR A 442 -1.63 10.05 1.25
N ALA A 443 -2.35 9.00 1.67
CA ALA A 443 -3.63 8.61 1.07
C ALA A 443 -4.67 9.74 1.17
N ILE A 444 -4.75 10.43 2.32
CA ILE A 444 -5.63 11.60 2.52
C ILE A 444 -5.23 12.73 1.55
N LYS A 445 -3.93 13.05 1.45
CA LYS A 445 -3.41 14.13 0.59
C LYS A 445 -3.66 13.90 -0.90
N LEU A 446 -3.58 12.65 -1.37
CA LEU A 446 -3.88 12.32 -2.77
C LEU A 446 -5.37 12.55 -3.10
N GLY A 447 -6.25 12.38 -2.12
CA GLY A 447 -7.69 12.44 -2.33
C GLY A 447 -8.24 11.21 -3.06
N GLY A 448 -9.54 10.99 -2.94
CA GLY A 448 -10.20 9.85 -3.55
C GLY A 448 -11.70 9.81 -3.26
N PRO A 449 -12.40 8.75 -3.68
CA PRO A 449 -13.81 8.57 -3.40
C PRO A 449 -14.08 8.63 -1.88
N ARG A 450 -15.16 9.32 -1.48
CA ARG A 450 -15.53 9.49 -0.07
C ARG A 450 -15.53 8.18 0.73
N PRO A 451 -16.09 7.04 0.24
CA PRO A 451 -16.06 5.78 0.99
C PRO A 451 -14.64 5.25 1.27
N ILE A 452 -13.65 5.57 0.43
CA ILE A 452 -12.26 5.20 0.65
C ILE A 452 -11.65 6.12 1.72
N LEU A 453 -11.84 7.43 1.59
CA LEU A 453 -11.31 8.39 2.57
C LEU A 453 -11.88 8.17 3.97
N GLU A 454 -13.17 7.84 4.09
CA GLU A 454 -13.80 7.50 5.37
C GLU A 454 -13.13 6.28 6.04
N LYS A 455 -12.74 5.27 5.27
CA LYS A 455 -11.98 4.11 5.76
C LYS A 455 -10.54 4.46 6.14
N VAL A 456 -9.89 5.31 5.35
CA VAL A 456 -8.54 5.81 5.64
C VAL A 456 -8.54 6.53 7.00
N PHE A 457 -9.49 7.44 7.24
CA PHE A 457 -9.62 8.12 8.52
C PHE A 457 -9.99 7.18 9.67
N ALA A 458 -10.87 6.21 9.44
CA ALA A 458 -11.25 5.20 10.43
C ALA A 458 -10.05 4.38 10.96
N ASP A 459 -9.23 3.88 10.05
CA ASP A 459 -8.07 3.05 10.41
C ASP A 459 -6.91 3.90 10.95
N LYS A 460 -6.76 5.13 10.44
CA LYS A 460 -5.81 6.09 11.01
C LYS A 460 -6.16 6.42 12.47
N ALA A 461 -7.44 6.68 12.76
CA ALA A 461 -7.89 6.94 14.11
C ALA A 461 -7.63 5.76 15.05
N ALA A 462 -7.86 4.52 14.58
CA ALA A 462 -7.52 3.32 15.35
C ALA A 462 -6.02 3.31 15.71
N LEU A 463 -5.14 3.58 14.74
CA LEU A 463 -3.70 3.66 14.98
C LEU A 463 -3.33 4.79 15.96
N GLU A 464 -3.95 5.97 15.82
CA GLU A 464 -3.76 7.12 16.71
C GLU A 464 -4.15 6.76 18.17
N ILE A 465 -5.22 5.99 18.39
CA ILE A 465 -5.57 5.47 19.73
C ILE A 465 -4.50 4.49 20.23
N GLU A 466 -4.04 3.56 19.38
CA GLU A 466 -3.02 2.57 19.75
C GLU A 466 -1.67 3.18 20.16
N ILE A 467 -1.37 4.41 19.72
CA ILE A 467 -0.16 5.16 20.10
C ILE A 467 -0.43 6.24 21.16
N GLY A 468 -1.67 6.34 21.66
CA GLY A 468 -2.04 7.26 22.74
C GLY A 468 -2.35 8.70 22.30
N GLN A 469 -2.55 8.95 21.01
CA GLN A 469 -2.89 10.25 20.43
C GLN A 469 -4.42 10.43 20.34
N LEU A 470 -5.09 10.46 21.49
CA LEU A 470 -6.56 10.46 21.56
C LEU A 470 -7.22 11.70 20.93
N ASP A 471 -6.59 12.88 21.02
CA ASP A 471 -7.12 14.10 20.42
C ASP A 471 -7.00 14.11 18.90
N ASP A 472 -5.95 13.47 18.37
CA ASP A 472 -5.75 13.32 16.93
C ASP A 472 -6.76 12.29 16.38
N ALA A 473 -6.95 11.18 17.11
CA ALA A 473 -7.97 10.19 16.81
C ALA A 473 -9.39 10.79 16.76
N LEU A 474 -9.76 11.68 17.68
CA LEU A 474 -11.05 12.39 17.63
C LEU A 474 -11.20 13.24 16.38
N ARG A 475 -10.14 13.96 15.98
CA ARG A 475 -10.14 14.74 14.73
C ARG A 475 -10.28 13.82 13.52
N SER A 476 -9.51 12.74 13.45
CA SER A 476 -9.63 11.75 12.36
C SER A 476 -11.02 11.14 12.29
N LEU A 477 -11.62 10.75 13.43
CA LEU A 477 -12.98 10.19 13.48
C LEU A 477 -14.05 11.15 12.99
N SER A 478 -13.88 12.48 13.16
CA SER A 478 -14.81 13.48 12.64
C SER A 478 -14.94 13.50 11.11
N PHE A 479 -13.95 12.95 10.40
CA PHE A 479 -13.95 12.79 8.94
C PHE A 479 -14.31 11.36 8.51
N SER A 480 -14.48 10.44 9.46
CA SER A 480 -14.88 9.07 9.20
C SER A 480 -16.39 8.94 9.14
N GLY A 481 -16.91 8.08 8.27
CA GLY A 481 -18.34 7.75 8.24
C GLY A 481 -18.76 6.95 9.48
N LYS A 482 -20.07 6.83 9.73
CA LYS A 482 -20.57 5.99 10.82
C LYS A 482 -20.35 4.51 10.50
N SER A 483 -19.61 3.80 11.34
CA SER A 483 -19.35 2.36 11.21
C SER A 483 -19.19 1.75 12.61
N TYR A 484 -19.34 0.43 12.74
CA TYR A 484 -19.14 -0.26 14.01
C TYR A 484 -17.76 0.04 14.62
N GLN A 485 -16.68 -0.04 13.82
CA GLN A 485 -15.31 0.33 14.24
C GLN A 485 -15.26 1.75 14.81
N ASN A 486 -15.80 2.73 14.07
CA ASN A 486 -15.69 4.14 14.45
C ASN A 486 -16.50 4.42 15.72
N THR A 487 -17.70 3.86 15.83
CA THR A 487 -18.54 3.99 17.01
C THR A 487 -17.90 3.36 18.24
N MET A 488 -17.34 2.15 18.12
CA MET A 488 -16.61 1.47 19.21
C MET A 488 -15.39 2.29 19.66
N ASN A 489 -14.59 2.78 18.71
CA ASN A 489 -13.39 3.56 19.01
C ASN A 489 -13.71 4.93 19.61
N LEU A 490 -14.78 5.59 19.16
CA LEU A 490 -15.25 6.84 19.76
C LEU A 490 -15.73 6.61 21.20
N ALA A 491 -16.49 5.53 21.43
CA ALA A 491 -16.93 5.13 22.77
C ALA A 491 -15.75 4.85 23.70
N LEU A 492 -14.70 4.19 23.19
CA LEU A 492 -13.46 3.94 23.92
C LEU A 492 -12.77 5.26 24.31
N ILE A 493 -12.65 6.21 23.39
CA ILE A 493 -12.07 7.53 23.71
C ILE A 493 -12.88 8.22 24.81
N TYR A 494 -14.22 8.15 24.75
CA TYR A 494 -15.09 8.75 25.76
C TYR A 494 -14.92 8.08 27.13
N LEU A 495 -14.79 6.75 27.15
CA LEU A 495 -14.49 5.99 28.38
C LEU A 495 -13.15 6.40 28.99
N ILE A 496 -12.09 6.54 28.19
CA ILE A 496 -10.77 6.96 28.66
C ILE A 496 -10.82 8.41 29.19
N LYS A 497 -11.58 9.28 28.52
CA LYS A 497 -11.83 10.67 28.96
C LYS A 497 -12.88 10.81 30.07
N GLN A 498 -13.32 9.69 30.67
CA GLN A 498 -14.27 9.63 31.78
C GLN A 498 -15.67 10.18 31.47
N ASN A 499 -16.04 10.30 30.20
CA ASN A 499 -17.40 10.60 29.76
C ASN A 499 -18.22 9.30 29.70
N TYR A 500 -18.62 8.78 30.85
CA TYR A 500 -19.27 7.47 30.98
C TYR A 500 -20.65 7.41 30.32
N ASP A 501 -21.44 8.48 30.41
CA ASP A 501 -22.78 8.54 29.80
C ASP A 501 -22.69 8.54 28.26
N GLY A 502 -21.78 9.35 27.72
CA GLY A 502 -21.52 9.37 26.29
C GLY A 502 -20.93 8.05 25.77
N ALA A 503 -19.99 7.44 26.52
CA ALA A 503 -19.45 6.13 26.19
C ALA A 503 -20.54 5.05 26.17
N THR A 504 -21.44 5.04 27.17
CA THR A 504 -22.58 4.12 27.24
C THR A 504 -23.47 4.24 26.02
N THR A 505 -23.82 5.47 25.64
CA THR A 505 -24.67 5.76 24.48
C THR A 505 -24.04 5.22 23.19
N LEU A 506 -22.75 5.47 22.99
CA LEU A 506 -22.03 5.03 21.79
C LEU A 506 -21.85 3.50 21.75
N TYR A 507 -21.56 2.84 22.87
CA TYR A 507 -21.49 1.37 22.88
C TYR A 507 -22.86 0.72 22.62
N GLN A 508 -23.95 1.31 23.12
CA GLN A 508 -25.31 0.86 22.78
C GLN A 508 -25.62 1.07 21.29
N GLU A 509 -25.15 2.18 20.71
CA GLU A 509 -25.24 2.41 19.27
C GLU A 509 -24.42 1.37 18.48
N ALA A 510 -23.23 0.99 18.94
CA ALA A 510 -22.45 -0.08 18.33
C ALA A 510 -23.21 -1.43 18.37
N LEU A 511 -23.89 -1.73 19.48
CA LEU A 511 -24.77 -2.90 19.61
C LEU A 511 -25.99 -2.82 18.68
N SER A 512 -26.49 -1.63 18.33
CA SER A 512 -27.54 -1.52 17.30
C SER A 512 -27.06 -1.93 15.90
N ILE A 513 -25.75 -1.81 15.64
CA ILE A 513 -25.12 -2.25 14.38
C ILE A 513 -24.78 -3.74 14.45
N LYS A 514 -24.33 -4.23 15.61
CA LYS A 514 -23.96 -5.63 15.87
C LYS A 514 -24.51 -6.10 17.22
N PRO A 515 -25.75 -6.62 17.27
CA PRO A 515 -26.45 -6.94 18.54
C PRO A 515 -25.75 -7.99 19.41
N ASP A 516 -25.13 -9.00 18.79
CA ASP A 516 -24.51 -10.13 19.50
C ASP A 516 -22.99 -9.94 19.66
N ASP A 517 -22.56 -8.75 20.07
CA ASP A 517 -21.14 -8.42 20.22
C ASP A 517 -20.65 -8.47 21.67
N ALA A 518 -19.96 -9.56 22.02
CA ALA A 518 -19.40 -9.76 23.36
C ALA A 518 -18.46 -8.61 23.79
N MET A 519 -17.70 -8.04 22.84
CA MET A 519 -16.76 -6.95 23.12
C MET A 519 -17.47 -5.67 23.55
N ALA A 520 -18.51 -5.25 22.84
CA ALA A 520 -19.30 -4.08 23.22
C ALA A 520 -19.98 -4.24 24.59
N TYR A 521 -20.51 -5.42 24.89
CA TYR A 521 -21.05 -5.71 26.23
C TYR A 521 -19.96 -5.67 27.32
N TYR A 522 -18.78 -6.21 27.05
CA TYR A 522 -17.66 -6.13 27.99
C TYR A 522 -17.23 -4.68 28.24
N CYS A 523 -17.13 -3.86 27.19
CA CYS A 523 -16.82 -2.44 27.32
C CYS A 523 -17.88 -1.70 28.15
N LEU A 524 -19.18 -2.01 27.99
CA LEU A 524 -20.24 -1.48 28.84
C LEU A 524 -20.09 -1.90 30.31
N ALA A 525 -19.62 -3.13 30.58
CA ALA A 525 -19.32 -3.56 31.93
C ALA A 525 -18.16 -2.76 32.54
N VAL A 526 -17.10 -2.47 31.76
CA VAL A 526 -15.99 -1.60 32.18
C VAL A 526 -16.47 -0.17 32.46
N VAL A 527 -17.34 0.39 31.61
CA VAL A 527 -17.96 1.71 31.84
C VAL A 527 -18.72 1.70 33.17
N ALA A 528 -19.54 0.68 33.42
CA ALA A 528 -20.31 0.54 34.66
C ALA A 528 -19.41 0.37 35.89
N ALA A 529 -18.30 -0.37 35.77
CA ALA A 529 -17.31 -0.53 36.84
C ALA A 529 -16.66 0.80 37.23
N ARG A 530 -16.25 1.62 36.25
CA ARG A 530 -15.70 2.97 36.49
C ARG A 530 -16.76 3.94 37.01
N ALA A 531 -18.00 3.81 36.57
CA ALA A 531 -19.14 4.58 37.07
C ALA A 531 -19.69 4.10 38.43
N ARG A 532 -19.10 3.05 39.02
CA ARG A 532 -19.52 2.45 40.30
C ARG A 532 -20.96 1.91 40.33
N ASN A 533 -21.43 1.41 39.18
CA ASN A 533 -22.76 0.80 39.05
C ASN A 533 -22.64 -0.73 38.93
N GLU A 534 -22.58 -1.40 40.08
CA GLU A 534 -22.37 -2.86 40.15
C GLU A 534 -23.51 -3.67 39.49
N SER A 535 -24.75 -3.18 39.56
CA SER A 535 -25.90 -3.86 38.94
C SER A 535 -25.76 -3.95 37.43
N VAL A 536 -25.48 -2.81 36.78
CA VAL A 536 -25.28 -2.74 35.32
C VAL A 536 -24.01 -3.47 34.91
N LEU A 537 -22.93 -3.38 35.70
CA LEU A 537 -21.71 -4.15 35.49
C LEU A 537 -22.02 -5.64 35.37
N GLY A 538 -22.73 -6.21 36.35
CA GLY A 538 -23.08 -7.63 36.37
C GLY A 538 -23.93 -8.06 35.19
N GLU A 539 -24.94 -7.27 34.83
CA GLU A 539 -25.80 -7.54 33.66
C GLU A 539 -24.99 -7.60 32.36
N ARG A 540 -24.18 -6.56 32.09
CA ARG A 540 -23.42 -6.43 30.84
C ARG A 540 -22.28 -7.44 30.77
N LEU A 541 -21.61 -7.71 31.89
CA LEU A 541 -20.57 -8.73 31.94
C LEU A 541 -21.13 -10.13 31.69
N ARG A 542 -22.30 -10.45 32.25
CA ARG A 542 -22.98 -11.73 31.99
C ARG A 542 -23.32 -11.89 30.51
N GLN A 543 -23.78 -10.83 29.84
CA GLN A 543 -24.04 -10.85 28.40
C GLN A 543 -22.78 -11.10 27.59
N ALA A 544 -21.66 -10.43 27.94
CA ALA A 544 -20.38 -10.66 27.29
C ALA A 544 -19.90 -12.11 27.45
N VAL A 545 -19.98 -12.66 28.66
CA VAL A 545 -19.56 -14.03 28.99
C VAL A 545 -20.46 -15.08 28.33
N ALA A 546 -21.77 -14.82 28.21
CA ALA A 546 -22.70 -15.71 27.54
C ALA A 546 -22.42 -15.82 26.04
N LEU A 547 -21.99 -14.73 25.40
CA LEU A 547 -21.63 -14.69 23.99
C LEU A 547 -20.22 -15.25 23.73
N ASP A 548 -19.25 -14.94 24.60
CA ASP A 548 -17.90 -15.47 24.54
C ASP A 548 -17.32 -15.71 25.96
N ARG A 549 -17.16 -16.99 26.30
CA ARG A 549 -16.66 -17.44 27.59
C ARG A 549 -15.24 -16.97 27.91
N ALA A 550 -14.44 -16.58 26.91
CA ALA A 550 -13.10 -16.03 27.15
C ALA A 550 -13.13 -14.73 27.98
N TYR A 551 -14.24 -13.98 27.93
CA TYR A 551 -14.41 -12.79 28.75
C TYR A 551 -14.52 -13.07 30.25
N ALA A 552 -14.87 -14.30 30.66
CA ALA A 552 -14.89 -14.66 32.08
C ALA A 552 -13.46 -14.65 32.64
N GLN A 553 -12.53 -15.34 31.96
CA GLN A 553 -11.12 -15.34 32.36
C GLN A 553 -10.53 -13.93 32.28
N ARG A 554 -10.84 -13.20 31.19
CA ARG A 554 -10.38 -11.82 31.03
C ARG A 554 -10.83 -10.93 32.18
N ALA A 555 -12.11 -11.00 32.58
CA ALA A 555 -12.65 -10.17 33.66
C ALA A 555 -12.01 -10.47 35.03
N VAL A 556 -11.63 -11.72 35.30
CA VAL A 556 -10.92 -12.09 36.54
C VAL A 556 -9.54 -11.44 36.61
N GLU A 557 -8.86 -11.31 35.48
CA GLU A 557 -7.51 -10.73 35.37
C GLU A 557 -7.52 -9.21 35.19
N ASP A 558 -8.64 -8.62 34.78
CA ASP A 558 -8.77 -7.21 34.49
C ASP A 558 -8.92 -6.37 35.77
N LEU A 559 -8.00 -5.43 35.95
CA LEU A 559 -7.97 -4.55 37.11
C LEU A 559 -9.19 -3.61 37.17
N GLU A 560 -9.89 -3.40 36.06
CA GLU A 560 -11.17 -2.65 36.05
C GLU A 560 -12.19 -3.24 37.02
N PHE A 561 -12.13 -4.55 37.28
CA PHE A 561 -13.08 -5.25 38.14
C PHE A 561 -12.53 -5.61 39.53
N SER A 562 -11.31 -5.19 39.87
CA SER A 562 -10.65 -5.61 41.12
C SER A 562 -11.46 -5.28 42.38
N SER A 563 -12.20 -4.16 42.36
CA SER A 563 -13.04 -3.72 43.47
C SER A 563 -14.32 -4.56 43.64
N TYR A 564 -14.70 -5.32 42.61
CA TYR A 564 -15.92 -6.13 42.56
C TYR A 564 -15.64 -7.63 42.59
N ALA A 565 -14.37 -8.06 42.52
CA ALA A 565 -13.98 -9.46 42.34
C ALA A 565 -14.60 -10.44 43.35
N ASN A 566 -14.90 -9.98 44.58
CA ASN A 566 -15.51 -10.78 45.65
C ASN A 566 -17.03 -10.61 45.76
N SER A 567 -17.64 -9.77 44.91
CA SER A 567 -19.07 -9.50 44.98
C SER A 567 -19.87 -10.66 44.38
N LYS A 568 -21.05 -10.93 44.96
CA LYS A 568 -21.95 -11.97 44.46
C LYS A 568 -22.36 -11.69 43.01
N THR A 569 -22.65 -10.42 42.70
CA THR A 569 -23.04 -9.95 41.37
C THR A 569 -21.97 -10.28 40.32
N PHE A 570 -20.70 -9.99 40.62
CA PHE A 570 -19.59 -10.26 39.73
C PHE A 570 -19.38 -11.76 39.56
N LEU A 571 -19.32 -12.53 40.65
CA LEU A 571 -19.13 -13.97 40.61
C LEU A 571 -20.25 -14.69 39.85
N GLU A 572 -21.50 -14.21 39.94
CA GLU A 572 -22.63 -14.74 39.17
C GLU A 572 -22.59 -14.35 37.70
N ALA A 573 -22.03 -13.20 37.34
CA ALA A 573 -21.87 -12.78 35.95
C ALA A 573 -20.83 -13.62 35.18
N LEU A 574 -19.89 -14.27 35.89
CA LEU A 574 -18.87 -15.13 35.29
C LEU A 574 -19.33 -16.58 35.08
N ARG A 575 -20.45 -16.99 35.70
CA ARG A 575 -21.06 -18.33 35.56
C ARG A 575 -21.82 -18.44 34.26
#